data_AF-A0A0A9F3X7-F1
#
_entry.id   AF-A0A0A9F3X7-F1
#
_cell.length_a   1.000
_cell.length_b   1.000
_cell.length_c   1.000
_cell.angle_alpha   90.00
_cell.angle_beta   90.00
_cell.angle_gamma   90.00
#
_symmetry.space_group_name_H-M   'P 1'
#
loop_
_entity.id
_entity.type
_entity.pdbx_description
1 polymer ?
#
loop_
_entity_poly.entity_id
_entity_poly.type
_entity_poly.pdbx_seq_one_letter_code
_entity_poly.pdbx_strand_id
1 'polypeptide(L)'
;MAGLLAPDKGDVIICGRKRHGLVSDEDISGLRIGLVFQSAALFDSLTVRENVGFLLYENSTLPEDHIGKLVTETLAAVGLKGVEDRMPSELSGGMKKRVALARSIIFDDTKELIEPEVLLYDEPTAGLDPIASTVVEDLIRSVHMIGRDTVGKPGKIASYAVVTHQHSTIRRAVDRLLFLHEGKIVWEGITHEFTTSTNPIVQQFASGSLDGPIQYF
;
A
#
# COMPACT_ATOMS: atom_id res chain seq x y z
N MET A 1 -7.67 11.02 -1.56
CA MET A 1 -7.53 10.34 -0.25
C MET A 1 -6.31 10.83 0.52
N ALA A 2 -5.09 10.67 0.02
CA ALA A 2 -3.88 11.11 0.72
C ALA A 2 -3.77 12.62 0.99
N GLY A 3 -4.57 13.47 0.33
CA GLY A 3 -4.45 14.94 0.44
C GLY A 3 -3.25 15.51 -0.33
N LEU A 4 -2.76 14.81 -1.34
CA LEU A 4 -1.74 15.37 -2.25
C LEU A 4 -2.34 16.39 -3.23
N LEU A 5 -3.65 16.30 -3.47
CA LEU A 5 -4.44 17.20 -4.31
C LEU A 5 -5.82 17.39 -3.68
N ALA A 6 -6.42 18.56 -3.89
CA ALA A 6 -7.81 18.84 -3.54
C ALA A 6 -8.74 18.45 -4.70
N PRO A 7 -9.91 17.84 -4.45
CA PRO A 7 -10.90 17.60 -5.49
C PRO A 7 -11.55 18.91 -5.96
N ASP A 8 -11.80 19.07 -7.26
CA ASP A 8 -12.52 20.24 -7.79
C ASP A 8 -13.98 20.29 -7.29
N LYS A 9 -14.60 19.11 -7.14
CA LYS A 9 -15.97 18.91 -6.65
C LYS A 9 -16.10 17.59 -5.89
N GLY A 10 -17.08 17.52 -5.00
CA GLY A 10 -17.35 16.34 -4.18
C GLY A 10 -16.52 16.30 -2.90
N ASP A 11 -16.76 15.27 -2.09
CA ASP A 11 -16.20 15.16 -0.75
C ASP A 11 -15.40 13.86 -0.60
N VAL A 12 -14.26 13.95 0.11
CA VAL A 12 -13.47 12.79 0.53
C VAL A 12 -13.72 12.59 2.02
N ILE A 13 -14.28 11.44 2.39
CA ILE A 13 -14.58 11.10 3.80
C ILE A 13 -13.79 9.85 4.17
N ILE A 14 -13.01 9.90 5.24
CA ILE A 14 -12.19 8.79 5.74
C ILE A 14 -12.49 8.65 7.24
N CYS A 15 -12.87 7.45 7.67
CA CYS A 15 -13.26 7.17 9.07
C CYS A 15 -14.31 8.16 9.63
N GLY A 16 -15.27 8.55 8.78
CA GLY A 16 -16.32 9.52 9.12
C GLY A 16 -15.87 10.98 9.17
N ARG A 17 -14.59 11.27 8.93
CA ARG A 17 -14.01 12.61 8.92
C ARG A 17 -13.85 13.10 7.49
N LYS A 18 -14.32 14.31 7.20
CA LYS A 18 -14.16 14.96 5.90
C LYS A 18 -12.71 15.44 5.75
N ARG A 19 -12.07 15.08 4.64
CA ARG A 19 -10.73 15.58 4.29
C ARG A 19 -10.89 16.84 3.46
N HIS A 20 -10.47 17.95 4.03
CA HIS A 20 -10.43 19.26 3.37
C HIS A 20 -9.03 19.43 2.77
N GLY A 21 -8.94 19.61 1.45
CA GLY A 21 -7.73 20.05 0.78
C GLY A 21 -6.47 19.17 0.95
N LEU A 22 -5.34 19.83 1.20
CA LEU A 22 -4.00 19.27 1.16
C LEU A 22 -3.57 18.69 2.52
N VAL A 23 -2.55 17.82 2.55
CA VAL A 23 -1.95 17.28 3.80
C VAL A 23 -1.54 18.38 4.77
N SER A 24 -1.14 19.54 4.26
CA SER A 24 -0.73 20.72 5.02
C SER A 24 -1.87 21.44 5.72
N ASP A 25 -3.13 21.11 5.43
CA ASP A 25 -4.28 21.76 6.05
C ASP A 25 -4.41 21.18 7.47
N GLU A 26 -3.98 21.98 8.46
CA GLU A 26 -3.60 21.61 9.84
C GLU A 26 -4.67 20.88 10.69
N ASP A 27 -5.89 20.70 10.18
CA ASP A 27 -7.04 20.23 10.97
C ASP A 27 -7.27 18.71 10.93
N ILE A 28 -6.33 17.95 10.36
CA ILE A 28 -6.44 16.49 10.25
C ILE A 28 -5.62 15.83 11.36
N SER A 29 -5.87 16.28 12.60
CA SER A 29 -5.33 15.68 13.81
C SER A 29 -5.80 14.23 13.92
N GLY A 30 -4.88 13.29 13.69
CA GLY A 30 -5.06 11.87 13.96
C GLY A 30 -5.36 10.96 12.76
N LEU A 31 -5.63 11.47 11.55
CA LEU A 31 -5.82 10.58 10.38
C LEU A 31 -4.48 10.28 9.71
N ARG A 32 -3.89 9.12 10.00
CA ARG A 32 -2.67 8.67 9.32
C ARG A 32 -2.99 7.75 8.15
N ILE A 33 -2.56 8.17 6.96
CA ILE A 33 -2.62 7.39 5.72
C ILE A 33 -1.20 6.96 5.36
N GLY A 34 -0.95 5.66 5.25
CA GLY A 34 0.28 5.15 4.67
C GLY A 34 0.17 5.08 3.15
N LEU A 35 1.22 5.48 2.44
CA LEU A 35 1.26 5.44 0.98
C LEU A 35 2.52 4.70 0.51
N VAL A 36 2.33 3.68 -0.32
CA VAL A 36 3.39 2.90 -0.97
C VAL A 36 3.39 3.21 -2.46
N PHE A 37 4.39 3.97 -2.91
CA PHE A 37 4.51 4.42 -4.31
C PHE A 37 5.00 3.33 -5.27
N GLN A 38 4.71 3.51 -6.56
CA GLN A 38 5.19 2.62 -7.62
C GLN A 38 6.72 2.52 -7.68
N SER A 39 7.46 3.59 -7.42
CA SER A 39 8.93 3.59 -7.39
C SER A 39 9.52 3.27 -6.01
N ALA A 40 8.70 2.81 -5.05
CA ALA A 40 9.01 2.67 -3.61
C ALA A 40 9.30 4.01 -2.89
N ALA A 41 9.88 5.00 -3.59
CA ALA A 41 10.22 6.32 -3.08
C ALA A 41 11.00 6.27 -1.76
N LEU A 42 12.01 5.41 -1.70
CA LEU A 42 12.95 5.37 -0.56
C LEU A 42 13.86 6.60 -0.62
N PHE A 43 14.28 7.08 0.53
CA PHE A 43 15.31 8.10 0.64
C PHE A 43 16.65 7.46 0.33
N ASP A 44 17.23 7.77 -0.83
CA ASP A 44 18.47 7.15 -1.32
C ASP A 44 19.70 7.47 -0.45
N SER A 45 19.63 8.55 0.33
CA SER A 45 20.68 8.97 1.27
C SER A 45 20.59 8.30 2.64
N LEU A 46 19.53 7.53 2.90
CA LEU A 46 19.27 6.87 4.18
C LEU A 46 19.43 5.35 4.02
N THR A 47 19.92 4.68 5.05
CA THR A 47 19.92 3.22 5.16
C THR A 47 18.50 2.67 5.18
N VAL A 48 18.35 1.35 5.04
CA VAL A 48 17.05 0.67 5.21
C VAL A 48 16.46 0.94 6.59
N ARG A 49 17.29 0.89 7.64
CA ARG A 49 16.88 1.17 9.01
C ARG A 49 16.29 2.57 9.15
N GLU A 50 17.01 3.57 8.65
CA GLU A 50 16.58 4.96 8.70
C GLU A 50 15.36 5.19 7.82
N ASN A 51 15.28 4.58 6.64
CA ASN A 51 14.08 4.65 5.80
C ASN A 51 12.84 4.12 6.52
N VAL A 52 12.92 2.93 7.12
CA VAL A 52 11.80 2.34 7.84
C VAL A 52 11.48 3.14 9.10
N GLY A 53 12.49 3.49 9.91
CA GLY A 53 12.32 4.20 11.16
C GLY A 53 12.03 5.71 11.02
N PHE A 54 12.16 6.29 9.83
CA PHE A 54 12.13 7.74 9.59
C PHE A 54 11.04 8.46 10.37
N LEU A 55 9.79 8.00 10.26
CA LEU A 55 8.66 8.63 10.93
C LEU A 55 8.77 8.60 12.46
N LEU A 56 9.32 7.53 13.03
CA LEU A 56 9.53 7.42 14.48
C LEU A 56 10.67 8.33 14.94
N TYR A 57 11.76 8.40 14.18
CA TYR A 57 12.88 9.29 14.50
C TYR A 57 12.44 10.77 14.50
N GLU A 58 11.58 11.16 13.56
CA GLU A 58 11.13 12.55 13.42
C GLU A 58 9.97 12.94 14.36
N ASN A 59 9.06 11.99 14.68
CA ASN A 59 7.77 12.33 15.30
C ASN A 59 7.44 11.57 16.60
N SER A 60 8.35 10.72 17.10
CA SER A 60 8.15 10.00 18.37
C SER A 60 9.14 10.48 19.44
N THR A 61 8.82 10.21 20.70
CA THR A 61 9.73 10.42 21.84
C THR A 61 10.41 9.11 22.25
N LEU A 62 10.36 8.09 21.40
CA LEU A 62 10.92 6.78 21.70
C LEU A 62 12.46 6.83 21.72
N PRO A 63 13.10 6.13 22.67
CA PRO A 63 14.54 5.91 22.64
C PRO A 63 15.00 5.25 21.33
N GLU A 64 16.18 5.62 20.84
CA GLU A 64 16.75 5.11 19.57
C GLU A 64 16.87 3.57 19.55
N ASP A 65 17.22 2.95 20.68
CA ASP A 65 17.31 1.51 20.81
C ASP A 65 15.94 0.82 20.68
N HIS A 66 14.87 1.48 21.14
CA HIS A 66 13.50 1.01 20.97
C HIS A 66 13.03 1.14 19.52
N ILE A 67 13.31 2.26 18.86
CA ILE A 67 13.05 2.43 17.42
C ILE A 67 13.79 1.37 16.62
N GLY A 68 15.06 1.10 16.95
CA GLY A 68 15.85 0.05 16.32
C GLY A 68 15.22 -1.34 16.42
N LYS A 69 14.63 -1.69 17.58
CA LYS A 69 13.89 -2.95 17.74
C LYS A 69 12.64 -2.99 16.86
N LEU A 70 11.83 -1.94 16.88
CA LEU A 70 10.62 -1.84 16.05
C LEU A 70 10.94 -1.96 14.56
N VAL A 71 12.03 -1.33 14.11
CA VAL A 71 12.51 -1.44 12.73
C VAL A 71 12.89 -2.88 12.39
N THR A 72 13.68 -3.55 13.23
CA THR A 72 14.08 -4.95 13.02
C THR A 72 12.87 -5.89 12.99
N GLU A 73 11.91 -5.71 13.90
CA GLU A 73 10.69 -6.51 13.93
C GLU A 73 9.81 -6.28 12.69
N THR A 74 9.67 -5.02 12.26
CA THR A 74 8.90 -4.66 11.08
C THR A 74 9.55 -5.20 9.80
N LEU A 75 10.88 -5.11 9.70
CA LEU A 75 11.64 -5.70 8.60
C LEU A 75 11.54 -7.22 8.56
N ALA A 76 11.54 -7.88 9.72
CA ALA A 76 11.30 -9.31 9.79
C ALA A 76 9.89 -9.69 9.31
N ALA A 77 8.86 -8.91 9.65
CA ALA A 77 7.48 -9.14 9.21
C ALA A 77 7.33 -9.07 7.68
N VAL A 78 8.17 -8.27 7.00
CA VAL A 78 8.21 -8.18 5.53
C VAL A 78 9.26 -9.12 4.90
N GLY A 79 9.87 -10.02 5.68
CA GLY A 79 10.85 -10.99 5.19
C GLY A 79 12.19 -10.37 4.77
N LEU A 80 12.61 -9.29 5.45
CA LEU A 80 13.84 -8.53 5.21
C LEU A 80 14.72 -8.44 6.46
N LYS A 81 14.85 -9.54 7.22
CA LYS A 81 15.78 -9.59 8.35
C LYS A 81 17.24 -9.51 7.88
N GLY A 82 18.08 -8.71 8.54
CA GLY A 82 19.53 -8.64 8.26
C GLY A 82 19.93 -7.73 7.10
N VAL A 83 19.04 -6.84 6.64
CA VAL A 83 19.33 -5.84 5.61
C VAL A 83 19.21 -4.39 6.12
N GLU A 84 19.07 -4.22 7.44
CA GLU A 84 18.86 -2.96 8.13
C GLU A 84 19.89 -1.90 7.74
N ASP A 85 21.16 -2.29 7.65
CA ASP A 85 22.27 -1.36 7.46
C ASP A 85 22.67 -1.19 5.98
N ARG A 86 21.89 -1.77 5.05
CA ARG A 86 22.11 -1.59 3.61
C ARG A 86 21.54 -0.27 3.11
N MET A 87 22.10 0.24 2.03
CA MET A 87 21.55 1.37 1.27
C MET A 87 20.51 0.89 0.25
N PRO A 88 19.53 1.74 -0.13
CA PRO A 88 18.54 1.42 -1.16
C PRO A 88 19.16 0.96 -2.49
N SER A 89 20.31 1.49 -2.87
CA SER A 89 21.04 1.10 -4.09
C SER A 89 21.48 -0.37 -4.09
N GLU A 90 21.61 -1.00 -2.92
CA GLU A 90 22.04 -2.40 -2.75
C GLU A 90 20.86 -3.39 -2.77
N LEU A 91 19.64 -2.90 -2.95
CA LEU A 91 18.41 -3.70 -2.88
C LEU A 91 17.86 -4.02 -4.27
N SER A 92 17.34 -5.25 -4.42
CA SER A 92 16.51 -5.59 -5.59
C SER A 92 15.19 -4.80 -5.58
N GLY A 93 14.53 -4.69 -6.74
CA GLY A 93 13.23 -4.01 -6.83
C GLY A 93 12.20 -4.56 -5.83
N GLY A 94 12.10 -5.88 -5.70
CA GLY A 94 11.21 -6.53 -4.75
C GLY A 94 11.59 -6.29 -3.29
N MET A 95 12.89 -6.12 -2.98
CA MET A 95 13.33 -5.70 -1.65
C MET A 95 12.93 -4.25 -1.38
N LYS A 96 13.14 -3.33 -2.33
CA LYS A 96 12.74 -1.91 -2.18
C LYS A 96 11.24 -1.76 -1.89
N LYS A 97 10.40 -2.53 -2.58
CA LYS A 97 8.95 -2.55 -2.36
C LYS A 97 8.58 -3.01 -0.94
N ARG A 98 9.26 -4.04 -0.43
CA ARG A 98 9.06 -4.55 0.92
C ARG A 98 9.57 -3.59 2.00
N VAL A 99 10.67 -2.88 1.75
CA VAL A 99 11.13 -1.78 2.63
C VAL A 99 10.11 -0.64 2.65
N ALA A 100 9.58 -0.22 1.51
CA ALA A 100 8.54 0.82 1.45
C ALA A 100 7.27 0.40 2.19
N LEU A 101 6.88 -0.87 2.10
CA LEU A 101 5.78 -1.43 2.88
C LEU A 101 6.09 -1.39 4.38
N ALA A 102 7.27 -1.86 4.81
CA ALA A 102 7.70 -1.77 6.21
C ALA A 102 7.63 -0.32 6.74
N ARG A 103 8.14 0.65 5.99
CA ARG A 103 8.06 2.08 6.30
C ARG A 103 6.62 2.58 6.45
N SER A 104 5.69 2.05 5.65
CA SER A 104 4.29 2.47 5.70
C SER A 104 3.53 1.95 6.93
N ILE A 105 3.93 0.79 7.47
CA ILE A 105 3.22 0.08 8.56
C ILE A 105 3.87 0.22 9.93
N ILE A 106 5.11 0.69 10.02
CA ILE A 106 5.76 0.92 11.31
C ILE A 106 5.03 2.01 12.11
N PHE A 107 4.92 1.85 13.42
CA PHE A 107 4.23 2.80 14.29
C PHE A 107 4.83 2.79 15.70
N ASP A 108 4.49 3.83 16.45
CA ASP A 108 4.85 3.98 17.85
C ASP A 108 3.94 3.07 18.70
N ASP A 109 4.50 2.00 19.24
CA ASP A 109 3.77 0.98 20.00
C ASP A 109 3.40 1.42 21.42
N THR A 110 3.79 2.62 21.85
CA THR A 110 3.40 3.21 23.13
C THR A 110 2.12 4.02 23.06
N LYS A 111 1.65 4.37 21.84
CA LYS A 111 0.40 5.11 21.63
C LYS A 111 -0.79 4.17 21.67
N GLU A 112 -1.89 4.63 22.27
CA GLU A 112 -3.15 3.86 22.35
C GLU A 112 -3.81 3.65 20.98
N LEU A 113 -3.54 4.52 20.01
CA LEU A 113 -4.10 4.44 18.66
C LEU A 113 -3.18 3.62 17.73
N ILE A 114 -3.75 2.60 17.08
CA ILE A 114 -3.06 1.85 16.04
C ILE A 114 -2.99 2.71 14.78
N GLU A 115 -1.78 2.97 14.31
CA GLU A 115 -1.51 3.72 13.09
C GLU A 115 -0.78 2.83 12.05
N PRO A 116 -0.99 3.01 10.73
CA PRO A 116 -1.95 3.89 10.05
C PRO A 116 -3.37 3.32 9.93
N GLU A 117 -4.37 4.20 9.78
CA GLU A 117 -5.78 3.80 9.64
C GLU A 117 -6.09 3.21 8.26
N VAL A 118 -5.45 3.75 7.21
CA VAL A 118 -5.62 3.29 5.82
C VAL A 118 -4.27 3.22 5.11
N LEU A 119 -4.04 2.13 4.37
CA LEU A 119 -2.92 2.02 3.43
C LEU A 119 -3.36 2.21 1.99
N LEU A 120 -2.57 2.95 1.21
CA LEU A 120 -2.75 3.14 -0.21
C LEU A 120 -1.54 2.56 -0.93
N TYR A 121 -1.78 1.67 -1.89
CA TYR A 121 -0.75 1.08 -2.74
C TYR A 121 -0.93 1.56 -4.17
N ASP A 122 0.11 2.15 -4.74
CA ASP A 122 0.16 2.54 -6.13
C ASP A 122 1.08 1.59 -6.90
N GLU A 123 0.49 0.70 -7.69
CA GLU A 123 1.17 -0.32 -8.49
C GLU A 123 2.27 -1.07 -7.69
N PRO A 124 1.89 -1.78 -6.62
CA PRO A 124 2.86 -2.32 -5.66
C PRO A 124 3.78 -3.39 -6.28
N THR A 125 3.34 -4.06 -7.33
CA THR A 125 3.99 -5.18 -8.00
C THR A 125 4.57 -4.83 -9.38
N ALA A 126 4.46 -3.58 -9.82
CA ALA A 126 4.99 -3.16 -11.12
C ALA A 126 6.52 -3.34 -11.21
N GLY A 127 6.98 -3.88 -12.33
CA GLY A 127 8.39 -4.12 -12.61
C GLY A 127 9.01 -5.30 -11.84
N LEU A 128 8.21 -6.08 -11.12
CA LEU A 128 8.66 -7.30 -10.45
C LEU A 128 8.41 -8.53 -11.32
N ASP A 129 9.27 -9.54 -11.17
CA ASP A 129 8.99 -10.86 -11.71
C ASP A 129 7.82 -11.52 -10.94
N PRO A 130 7.16 -12.55 -11.52
CA PRO A 130 5.97 -13.17 -10.91
C PRO A 130 6.17 -13.70 -9.49
N ILE A 131 7.36 -14.20 -9.14
CA ILE A 131 7.65 -14.74 -7.81
C ILE A 131 7.76 -13.58 -6.82
N ALA A 132 8.53 -12.54 -7.17
CA ALA A 132 8.64 -11.34 -6.35
C ALA A 132 7.28 -10.62 -6.17
N SER A 133 6.46 -10.54 -7.22
CA SER A 133 5.09 -10.03 -7.13
C SER A 133 4.25 -10.83 -6.15
N THR A 134 4.32 -12.16 -6.22
CA THR A 134 3.62 -13.04 -5.27
C THR A 134 4.02 -12.70 -3.84
N VAL A 135 5.31 -12.59 -3.54
CA VAL A 135 5.76 -12.26 -2.17
C VAL A 135 5.18 -10.92 -1.68
N VAL A 136 5.13 -9.90 -2.54
CA VAL A 136 4.55 -8.59 -2.19
C VAL A 136 3.04 -8.68 -1.99
N GLU A 137 2.33 -9.42 -2.84
CA GLU A 137 0.88 -9.61 -2.73
C GLU A 137 0.46 -10.33 -1.43
N ASP A 138 1.21 -11.36 -1.01
CA ASP A 138 0.97 -12.04 0.28
C ASP A 138 1.15 -11.06 1.43
N LEU A 139 2.17 -10.21 1.33
CA LEU A 139 2.48 -9.24 2.36
C LEU A 139 1.43 -8.14 2.46
N ILE A 140 0.91 -7.65 1.33
CA ILE A 140 -0.24 -6.73 1.31
C ILE A 140 -1.43 -7.37 2.02
N ARG A 141 -1.69 -8.65 1.72
CA ARG A 141 -2.79 -9.37 2.33
C ARG A 141 -2.58 -9.59 3.82
N SER A 142 -1.37 -9.93 4.25
CA SER A 142 -1.08 -10.26 5.65
C SER A 142 -1.11 -9.08 6.60
N VAL A 143 -0.84 -7.86 6.13
CA VAL A 143 -0.91 -6.65 6.97
C VAL A 143 -2.36 -6.23 7.29
N HIS A 144 -3.34 -6.73 6.53
CA HIS A 144 -4.77 -6.51 6.78
C HIS A 144 -5.28 -7.31 7.98
N MET A 145 -6.21 -6.77 8.77
CA MET A 145 -6.73 -7.43 9.98
C MET A 145 -7.34 -8.83 9.75
N ILE A 146 -7.94 -9.09 8.58
CA ILE A 146 -8.46 -10.42 8.25
C ILE A 146 -7.37 -11.35 7.69
N GLY A 147 -6.26 -10.77 7.25
CA GLY A 147 -5.09 -11.49 6.80
C GLY A 147 -4.29 -12.03 7.97
N ARG A 148 -3.50 -13.07 7.71
CA ARG A 148 -2.55 -13.61 8.68
C ARG A 148 -1.16 -13.53 8.10
N ASP A 149 -0.19 -13.14 8.93
CA ASP A 149 1.23 -13.26 8.60
C ASP A 149 1.67 -14.73 8.60
N THR A 150 2.95 -14.95 8.28
CA THR A 150 3.57 -16.28 8.22
C THR A 150 3.58 -17.01 9.57
N VAL A 151 3.30 -16.31 10.67
CA VAL A 151 3.25 -16.83 12.05
C VAL A 151 1.80 -16.92 12.54
N GLY A 152 0.81 -16.64 11.68
CA GLY A 152 -0.60 -16.76 11.97
C GLY A 152 -1.21 -15.58 12.74
N LYS A 153 -0.46 -14.50 12.96
CA LYS A 153 -0.95 -13.30 13.64
C LYS A 153 -1.78 -12.45 12.68
N PRO A 154 -2.92 -11.90 13.13
CA PRO A 154 -3.70 -10.99 12.32
C PRO A 154 -2.91 -9.71 12.04
N GLY A 155 -3.08 -9.18 10.84
CA GLY A 155 -2.57 -7.85 10.50
C GLY A 155 -3.18 -6.75 11.38
N LYS A 156 -2.61 -5.55 11.33
CA LYS A 156 -3.05 -4.41 12.15
C LYS A 156 -3.80 -3.35 11.34
N ILE A 157 -3.81 -3.46 10.02
CA ILE A 157 -4.38 -2.45 9.12
C ILE A 157 -5.85 -2.76 8.87
N ALA A 158 -6.72 -1.79 9.14
CA ALA A 158 -8.16 -1.98 9.03
C ALA A 158 -8.67 -1.97 7.59
N SER A 159 -8.08 -1.15 6.72
CA SER A 159 -8.47 -1.04 5.33
C SER A 159 -7.30 -0.60 4.46
N TYR A 160 -7.29 -1.06 3.22
CA TYR A 160 -6.35 -0.60 2.21
C TYR A 160 -6.99 -0.51 0.84
N ALA A 161 -6.42 0.33 -0.02
CA ALA A 161 -6.76 0.43 -1.43
C ALA A 161 -5.52 0.17 -2.28
N VAL A 162 -5.70 -0.56 -3.38
CA VAL A 162 -4.64 -0.88 -4.35
C VAL A 162 -5.05 -0.36 -5.71
N VAL A 163 -4.21 0.46 -6.33
CA VAL A 163 -4.29 0.79 -7.75
C VAL A 163 -3.39 -0.21 -8.48
N THR A 164 -3.98 -0.98 -9.39
CA THR A 164 -3.20 -1.92 -10.19
C THR A 164 -3.89 -2.30 -11.51
N HIS A 165 -3.08 -2.64 -12.51
CA HIS A 165 -3.51 -3.36 -13.70
C HIS A 165 -3.16 -4.87 -13.68
N GLN A 166 -2.53 -5.38 -12.61
CA GLN A 166 -2.07 -6.77 -12.56
C GLN A 166 -3.16 -7.73 -12.08
N HIS A 167 -3.48 -8.73 -12.91
CA HIS A 167 -4.48 -9.75 -12.57
C HIS A 167 -4.10 -10.59 -11.35
N SER A 168 -2.81 -10.86 -11.12
CA SER A 168 -2.35 -11.60 -9.95
C SER A 168 -2.70 -10.83 -8.67
N THR A 169 -2.38 -9.54 -8.63
CA THR A 169 -2.63 -8.66 -7.48
C THR A 169 -4.12 -8.53 -7.21
N ILE A 170 -4.93 -8.36 -8.28
CA ILE A 170 -6.39 -8.39 -8.19
C ILE A 170 -6.87 -9.68 -7.51
N ARG A 171 -6.42 -10.85 -7.96
CA ARG A 171 -6.92 -12.13 -7.45
C ARG A 171 -6.45 -12.45 -6.03
N ARG A 172 -5.25 -12.01 -5.66
CA ARG A 172 -4.60 -12.44 -4.41
C ARG A 172 -4.75 -11.47 -3.25
N ALA A 173 -4.83 -10.17 -3.54
CA ALA A 173 -4.65 -9.13 -2.55
C ALA A 173 -5.86 -8.19 -2.41
N VAL A 174 -6.98 -8.38 -3.12
CA VAL A 174 -8.17 -7.53 -2.95
C VAL A 174 -9.45 -8.34 -2.88
N ASP A 175 -10.43 -7.82 -2.13
CA ASP A 175 -11.77 -8.42 -1.95
C ASP A 175 -12.83 -7.79 -2.88
N ARG A 176 -12.68 -6.50 -3.16
CA ARG A 176 -13.60 -5.68 -3.97
C ARG A 176 -12.81 -4.88 -4.99
N LEU A 177 -13.44 -4.62 -6.12
CA LEU A 177 -12.87 -3.90 -7.24
C LEU A 177 -13.79 -2.77 -7.68
N LEU A 178 -13.15 -1.66 -8.06
CA LEU A 178 -13.75 -0.58 -8.82
C LEU A 178 -12.98 -0.49 -10.13
N PHE A 179 -13.68 -0.59 -11.26
CA PHE A 179 -13.09 -0.46 -12.57
C PHE A 179 -13.34 0.94 -13.09
N LEU A 180 -12.26 1.71 -13.30
CA LEU A 180 -12.32 3.08 -13.78
C LEU A 180 -12.02 3.13 -15.29
N HIS A 181 -12.87 3.81 -16.05
CA HIS A 181 -12.65 4.11 -17.46
C HIS A 181 -13.15 5.53 -17.77
N GLU A 182 -12.32 6.33 -18.45
CA GLU A 182 -12.62 7.75 -18.77
C GLU A 182 -13.11 8.58 -17.57
N GLY A 183 -12.47 8.39 -16.42
CA GLY A 183 -12.80 9.13 -15.19
C GLY A 183 -14.11 8.72 -14.52
N LYS A 184 -14.75 7.62 -14.96
CA LYS A 184 -15.98 7.07 -14.38
C LYS A 184 -15.80 5.64 -13.91
N ILE A 185 -16.48 5.29 -12.83
CA ILE A 185 -16.60 3.89 -12.41
C ILE A 185 -17.58 3.22 -13.37
N VAL A 186 -17.07 2.29 -14.16
CA VAL A 186 -17.87 1.55 -15.18
C VAL A 186 -18.26 0.17 -14.71
N TRP A 187 -17.62 -0.34 -13.65
CA TRP A 187 -17.97 -1.60 -13.02
C TRP A 187 -17.50 -1.61 -11.56
N GLU A 188 -18.28 -2.27 -10.70
CA GLU A 188 -17.96 -2.53 -9.31
C GLU A 188 -18.42 -3.95 -8.98
N GLY A 189 -17.62 -4.69 -8.22
CA GLY A 189 -17.97 -6.03 -7.78
C GLY A 189 -16.94 -6.63 -6.83
N ILE A 190 -17.17 -7.87 -6.43
CA ILE A 190 -16.22 -8.66 -5.64
C ILE A 190 -15.24 -9.41 -6.56
N THR A 191 -14.06 -9.72 -6.05
CA THR A 191 -12.93 -10.23 -6.86
C THR A 191 -13.26 -11.46 -7.72
N HIS A 192 -14.09 -12.38 -7.25
CA HIS A 192 -14.44 -13.57 -8.03
C HIS A 192 -15.42 -13.29 -9.18
N GLU A 193 -16.14 -12.17 -9.15
CA GLU A 193 -17.03 -11.74 -10.24
C GLU A 193 -16.26 -11.09 -11.38
N PHE A 194 -15.04 -10.61 -11.14
CA PHE A 194 -14.21 -9.97 -12.15
C PHE A 194 -13.98 -10.89 -13.36
N THR A 195 -13.70 -12.17 -13.12
CA THR A 195 -13.46 -13.15 -14.20
C THR A 195 -14.73 -13.61 -14.92
N THR A 196 -15.91 -13.40 -14.33
CA THR A 196 -17.20 -13.82 -14.90
C THR A 196 -18.04 -12.63 -15.36
N SER A 197 -17.48 -11.42 -15.30
CA SER A 197 -18.17 -10.20 -15.69
C SER A 197 -18.61 -10.25 -17.16
N THR A 198 -19.83 -9.79 -17.42
CA THR A 198 -20.37 -9.58 -18.77
C THR A 198 -20.14 -8.17 -19.28
N ASN A 199 -19.52 -7.30 -18.47
CA ASN A 199 -19.20 -5.94 -18.89
C ASN A 199 -18.10 -5.97 -19.96
N PRO A 200 -18.33 -5.40 -21.16
CA PRO A 200 -17.39 -5.52 -22.28
C PRO A 200 -16.03 -4.85 -22.03
N ILE A 201 -15.98 -3.77 -21.24
CA ILE A 201 -14.73 -3.11 -20.85
C ILE A 201 -13.92 -4.05 -19.95
N VAL A 202 -14.57 -4.65 -18.95
CA VAL A 202 -13.93 -5.59 -18.02
C VAL A 202 -13.44 -6.84 -18.76
N GLN A 203 -14.25 -7.38 -19.68
CA GLN A 203 -13.86 -8.54 -20.49
C GLN A 203 -12.67 -8.24 -21.40
N GLN A 204 -12.67 -7.09 -22.07
CA GLN A 204 -11.56 -6.70 -22.94
C GLN A 204 -10.27 -6.54 -22.13
N PHE A 205 -10.33 -5.87 -20.98
CA PHE A 205 -9.19 -5.75 -20.06
C PHE A 205 -8.70 -7.12 -19.57
N ALA A 206 -9.62 -7.97 -19.10
CA ALA A 206 -9.29 -9.29 -18.54
C ALA A 206 -8.70 -10.26 -19.57
N SER A 207 -9.04 -10.11 -20.85
CA SER A 207 -8.51 -10.93 -21.95
C SER A 207 -7.27 -10.33 -22.62
N GLY A 208 -7.03 -9.03 -22.45
CA GLY A 208 -6.04 -8.30 -23.25
C GLY A 208 -6.42 -8.18 -24.73
N SER A 209 -7.72 -8.29 -25.05
CA SER A 209 -8.22 -8.20 -26.43
C SER A 209 -8.03 -6.79 -27.00
N LEU A 210 -7.60 -6.71 -28.26
CA LEU A 210 -7.58 -5.45 -29.01
C LEU A 210 -8.98 -5.07 -29.50
N ASP A 211 -9.87 -6.06 -29.65
CA ASP A 211 -11.26 -5.84 -30.03
C ASP A 211 -12.10 -5.55 -28.77
N GLY A 212 -12.76 -4.40 -28.74
CA GLY A 212 -13.71 -4.02 -27.69
C GLY A 212 -13.91 -2.51 -27.54
N PRO A 213 -14.62 -2.07 -26.50
CA PRO A 213 -14.93 -0.66 -26.27
C PRO A 213 -13.71 0.20 -25.88
N ILE A 214 -12.68 -0.39 -25.24
CA ILE A 214 -11.42 0.28 -24.94
C ILE A 214 -10.65 0.43 -26.26
N GLN A 215 -10.60 1.65 -26.77
CA GLN A 215 -9.85 1.97 -27.98
C GLN A 215 -8.39 2.26 -27.65
N TYR A 216 -7.47 1.61 -28.37
CA TYR A 216 -6.05 1.93 -28.38
C TYR A 216 -5.72 2.59 -29.72
N PHE A 217 -5.79 3.92 -29.74
CA PHE A 217 -5.63 4.83 -30.89
C PHE A 217 -6.74 4.78 -31.94
#